data_AF-A0A521TAB7-F1
#
_entry.id   AF-A0A521TAB7-F1
#
_cell.length_a   1.000
_cell.length_b   1.000
_cell.length_c   1.000
_cell.angle_alpha   90.00
_cell.angle_beta   90.00
_cell.angle_gamma   90.00
#
_symmetry.space_group_name_H-M   'P 1'
#
loop_
_entity.id
_entity.type
_entity.pdbx_description
1 polymer ?
#
loop_
_entity_poly.entity_id
_entity_poly.type
_entity_poly.pdbx_seq_one_letter_code
_entity_poly.pdbx_strand_id
1 'polypeptide(L)'
;MTRSLVPLLVIFACAAPSAAQAQQAPPPVQQTVQAPAQPQLPPPPPPGGPVMMRGIELRFHPDNAPMVDTNTYLYYIKSLPIVNNQWQPYNEAELLADYRRLWATNFLDNLWIEVVDMPFENGVMGKHVIFHFEERQRVKIVDYEPHKIVDSAKIEEELRKRQINLRLDSFIDPLVIKKVTSAIRDLYAEKGYEYAEIKPEIAEMPNGPKLVHLTFNITPGPKVQIGKVDFVGNRAFSDSTLGGQMKDNRAQNWLSFISNAGTYQEAKFGDDAERVVAFYRDHGYIFARVGQPQLEVVRDSADKKTRYVSLKIPVDEGESYKIGKLEFGGNKVLTAAQLQPFFKLSAGDVYAEKKVRKGYEKAKELYGGAGY
;
A
#
# COMPACT_ATOMS: atom_id res chain seq x y z
N MET A 1 51.99 33.14 -63.46
CA MET A 1 52.15 34.53 -63.00
C MET A 1 51.52 34.67 -61.63
N THR A 2 52.34 34.47 -60.61
CA THR A 2 52.04 34.63 -59.18
C THR A 2 51.91 36.12 -58.86
N ARG A 3 50.82 36.55 -58.22
CA ARG A 3 50.75 37.87 -57.60
C ARG A 3 50.30 37.78 -56.15
N SER A 4 51.31 38.01 -55.30
CA SER A 4 51.28 38.26 -53.87
C SER A 4 50.76 39.67 -53.60
N LEU A 5 49.99 39.85 -52.51
CA LEU A 5 49.60 41.14 -51.95
C LEU A 5 49.58 41.04 -50.41
N VAL A 6 50.78 41.20 -49.84
CA VAL A 6 51.14 42.22 -48.82
C VAL A 6 50.05 42.69 -47.84
N PRO A 7 50.24 42.51 -46.52
CA PRO A 7 49.53 43.25 -45.49
C PRO A 7 50.24 44.59 -45.20
N LEU A 8 49.47 45.68 -45.11
CA LEU A 8 49.96 46.99 -44.68
C LEU A 8 49.81 47.12 -43.15
N LEU A 9 50.95 47.35 -42.51
CA LEU A 9 51.14 47.65 -41.10
C LEU A 9 51.23 49.18 -40.94
N VAL A 10 50.55 49.77 -39.94
CA VAL A 10 50.94 51.06 -39.35
C VAL A 10 50.88 50.96 -37.83
N ILE A 11 52.03 51.26 -37.22
CA ILE A 11 52.42 51.20 -35.81
C ILE A 11 52.34 52.62 -35.18
N PHE A 12 52.21 52.71 -33.85
CA PHE A 12 52.95 53.56 -32.86
C PHE A 12 52.01 53.96 -31.68
N ALA A 13 52.38 54.02 -30.40
CA ALA A 13 53.67 53.93 -29.70
C ALA A 13 53.49 53.61 -28.19
N CYS A 14 54.51 52.96 -27.63
CA CYS A 14 55.15 53.15 -26.31
C CYS A 14 54.35 53.18 -24.98
N ALA A 15 54.66 52.21 -24.11
CA ALA A 15 55.52 52.44 -22.92
C ALA A 15 56.02 51.10 -22.34
N ALA A 16 57.33 50.98 -22.16
CA ALA A 16 57.96 49.82 -21.52
C ALA A 16 57.87 49.94 -19.98
N PRO A 17 57.57 48.86 -19.23
CA PRO A 17 57.84 48.83 -17.80
C PRO A 17 59.32 48.52 -17.54
N SER A 18 59.86 49.28 -16.59
CA SER A 18 61.23 49.21 -16.07
C SER A 18 61.56 47.85 -15.46
N ALA A 19 62.79 47.40 -15.63
CA ALA A 19 63.32 46.21 -14.97
C ALA A 19 63.51 46.48 -13.47
N ALA A 20 62.65 45.91 -12.64
CA ALA A 20 62.83 45.86 -11.19
C ALA A 20 63.73 44.66 -10.82
N GLN A 21 64.77 44.92 -10.02
CA GLN A 21 65.73 43.95 -9.54
C GLN A 21 65.06 42.82 -8.75
N ALA A 22 65.44 41.57 -9.04
CA ALA A 22 65.01 40.39 -8.31
C ALA A 22 65.57 40.41 -6.87
N GLN A 23 64.68 40.53 -5.88
CA GLN A 23 65.00 40.19 -4.49
C GLN A 23 65.08 38.66 -4.37
N GLN A 24 66.20 38.16 -3.86
CA GLN A 24 66.36 36.74 -3.52
C GLN A 24 65.36 36.37 -2.41
N ALA A 25 64.51 35.38 -2.68
CA ALA A 25 63.64 34.79 -1.68
C ALA A 25 64.47 34.08 -0.59
N PRO A 26 64.08 34.17 0.69
CA PRO A 26 64.72 33.38 1.74
C PRO A 26 64.52 31.88 1.45
N PRO A 27 65.45 31.01 1.90
CA PRO A 27 65.32 29.57 1.67
C PRO A 27 64.02 29.05 2.31
N PRO A 28 63.36 28.07 1.69
CA PRO A 28 62.12 27.51 2.23
C PRO A 28 62.41 26.86 3.57
N VAL A 29 61.72 27.32 4.61
CA VAL A 29 61.64 26.63 5.88
C VAL A 29 60.96 25.29 5.60
N GLN A 30 61.70 24.18 5.70
CA GLN A 30 61.11 22.84 5.66
C GLN A 30 60.27 22.65 6.92
N GLN A 31 59.01 23.08 6.87
CA GLN A 31 58.00 22.55 7.77
C GLN A 31 57.71 21.12 7.31
N THR A 32 58.25 20.16 8.04
CA THR A 32 57.79 18.78 7.98
C THR A 32 56.33 18.80 8.41
N VAL A 33 55.42 18.76 7.42
CA VAL A 33 54.01 18.52 7.67
C VAL A 33 53.91 17.08 8.15
N GLN A 34 53.93 16.86 9.47
CA GLN A 34 53.63 15.55 10.04
C GLN A 34 52.25 15.15 9.53
N ALA A 35 52.16 13.97 8.91
CA ALA A 35 50.88 13.35 8.60
C ALA A 35 50.03 13.33 9.89
N PRO A 36 48.72 13.62 9.83
CA PRO A 36 47.87 13.53 11.01
C PRO A 36 48.05 12.14 11.63
N ALA A 37 48.35 12.10 12.93
CA ALA A 37 48.55 10.86 13.66
C ALA A 37 47.32 9.97 13.47
N GLN A 38 47.51 8.75 12.96
CA GLN A 38 46.44 7.76 12.92
C GLN A 38 45.91 7.57 14.36
N PRO A 39 44.59 7.47 14.57
CA PRO A 39 44.04 7.19 15.90
C PRO A 39 44.71 5.94 16.47
N GLN A 40 45.48 6.10 17.55
CA GLN A 40 46.14 4.98 18.19
C GLN A 40 45.09 4.11 18.87
N LEU A 41 45.05 2.82 18.54
CA LEU A 41 44.18 1.87 19.21
C LEU A 41 44.57 1.77 20.70
N PRO A 42 43.60 1.56 21.61
CA PRO A 42 43.90 1.34 23.01
C PRO A 42 44.74 0.08 23.20
N PRO A 43 45.59 0.03 24.24
CA PRO A 43 46.42 -1.14 24.51
C PRO A 43 45.55 -2.40 24.67
N PRO A 44 46.11 -3.59 24.40
CA PRO A 44 45.40 -4.84 24.58
C PRO A 44 44.82 -4.97 26.01
N PRO A 45 43.62 -5.54 26.15
CA PRO A 45 42.99 -5.74 27.46
C PRO A 45 43.84 -6.67 28.34
N PRO A 46 43.77 -6.57 29.68
CA PRO A 46 44.59 -7.38 30.57
C PRO A 46 44.27 -8.90 30.44
N PRO A 47 45.27 -9.78 30.53
CA PRO A 47 45.07 -11.23 30.54
C PRO A 47 44.11 -11.70 31.63
N GLY A 48 43.30 -12.73 31.34
CA GLY A 48 42.34 -13.30 32.28
C GLY A 48 41.00 -12.55 32.41
N GLY A 49 40.79 -11.50 31.62
CA GLY A 49 39.51 -10.81 31.49
C GLY A 49 38.47 -11.57 30.64
N PRO A 50 37.26 -11.00 30.45
CA PRO A 50 36.23 -11.59 29.59
C PRO A 50 36.68 -11.63 28.12
N VAL A 51 35.98 -12.42 27.30
CA VAL A 51 36.15 -12.39 25.83
C VAL A 51 35.81 -10.99 25.32
N MET A 52 36.67 -10.41 24.49
CA MET A 52 36.56 -9.02 24.06
C MET A 52 36.09 -8.90 22.61
N MET A 53 35.35 -7.83 22.30
CA MET A 53 35.00 -7.46 20.93
C MET A 53 36.21 -6.79 20.27
N ARG A 54 36.84 -7.46 19.29
CA ARG A 54 38.08 -6.98 18.66
C ARG A 54 37.84 -6.10 17.44
N GLY A 55 36.73 -6.30 16.74
CA GLY A 55 36.46 -5.57 15.51
C GLY A 55 35.08 -5.84 14.96
N ILE A 56 34.63 -4.92 14.12
CA ILE A 56 33.40 -5.04 13.35
C ILE A 56 33.72 -4.78 11.89
N GLU A 57 33.22 -5.65 11.03
CA GLU A 57 33.30 -5.53 9.59
C GLU A 57 31.88 -5.54 9.01
N LEU A 58 31.65 -4.69 8.00
CA LEU A 58 30.43 -4.68 7.22
C LEU A 58 30.77 -5.22 5.83
N ARG A 59 30.09 -6.29 5.42
CA ARG A 59 30.25 -6.91 4.10
C ARG A 59 28.94 -6.84 3.34
N PHE A 60 28.91 -6.14 2.22
CA PHE A 60 27.73 -6.01 1.38
C PHE A 60 27.80 -6.99 0.21
N HIS A 61 26.72 -7.71 -0.05
CA HIS A 61 26.68 -8.72 -1.11
C HIS A 61 25.84 -8.28 -2.31
N PRO A 62 26.25 -8.70 -3.53
CA PRO A 62 27.41 -9.56 -3.83
C PRO A 62 28.76 -8.81 -3.94
N ASP A 63 28.75 -7.52 -4.28
CA ASP A 63 29.95 -6.84 -4.81
C ASP A 63 30.57 -5.80 -3.87
N ASN A 64 30.16 -5.79 -2.60
CA ASN A 64 30.56 -4.82 -1.58
C ASN A 64 30.29 -3.35 -1.94
N ALA A 65 29.22 -3.11 -2.72
CA ALA A 65 28.78 -1.79 -3.16
C ALA A 65 27.41 -1.43 -2.55
N PRO A 66 27.38 -0.87 -1.32
CA PRO A 66 26.11 -0.50 -0.68
C PRO A 66 25.44 0.68 -1.37
N MET A 67 24.12 0.60 -1.49
CA MET A 67 23.23 1.66 -1.97
C MET A 67 22.92 2.68 -0.88
N VAL A 68 22.90 2.25 0.39
CA VAL A 68 22.74 3.13 1.55
C VAL A 68 24.11 3.49 2.09
N ASP A 69 24.30 4.74 2.50
CA ASP A 69 25.57 5.18 3.10
C ASP A 69 25.97 4.29 4.29
N THR A 70 27.21 3.80 4.29
CA THR A 70 27.72 2.87 5.31
C THR A 70 27.56 3.40 6.75
N ASN A 71 27.65 4.72 6.96
CA ASN A 71 27.46 5.31 8.29
C ASN A 71 26.02 5.15 8.80
N THR A 72 25.04 5.00 7.90
CA THR A 72 23.66 4.68 8.27
C THR A 72 23.59 3.33 8.96
N TYR A 73 24.29 2.31 8.46
CA TYR A 73 24.35 0.99 9.11
C TYR A 73 25.08 1.07 10.45
N LEU A 74 26.23 1.75 10.49
CA LEU A 74 26.99 1.98 11.71
C LEU A 74 26.17 2.70 12.78
N TYR A 75 25.27 3.61 12.41
CA TYR A 75 24.37 4.27 13.36
C TYR A 75 23.46 3.28 14.10
N TYR A 76 23.01 2.21 13.43
CA TYR A 76 22.15 1.19 14.04
C TYR A 76 22.91 0.13 14.84
N ILE A 77 24.20 -0.04 14.58
CA ILE A 77 25.12 -0.90 15.35
C ILE A 77 25.52 -0.16 16.63
N LYS A 78 25.27 -0.76 17.79
CA LYS A 78 25.58 -0.17 19.10
C LYS A 78 26.62 -0.98 19.87
N SER A 79 26.75 -2.26 19.56
CA SER A 79 27.91 -3.05 19.95
C SER A 79 29.13 -2.47 19.24
N LEU A 80 29.95 -1.67 19.92
CA LEU A 80 31.17 -1.10 19.36
C LEU A 80 32.38 -1.76 20.02
N PRO A 81 33.45 -2.08 19.28
CA PRO A 81 34.63 -2.72 19.86
C PRO A 81 35.33 -1.82 20.88
N ILE A 82 35.27 -0.49 20.68
CA ILE A 82 35.92 0.50 21.53
C ILE A 82 34.92 1.61 21.85
N VAL A 83 34.76 1.91 23.14
CA VAL A 83 33.98 3.05 23.65
C VAL A 83 34.85 3.76 24.68
N ASN A 84 34.94 5.09 24.61
CA ASN A 84 35.76 5.91 25.51
C ASN A 84 37.22 5.41 25.63
N ASN A 85 37.82 5.01 24.51
CA ASN A 85 39.17 4.45 24.44
C ASN A 85 39.38 3.15 25.25
N GLN A 86 38.32 2.36 25.45
CA GLN A 86 38.36 1.07 26.13
C GLN A 86 37.70 -0.03 25.31
N TRP A 87 38.36 -1.19 25.24
CA TRP A 87 37.82 -2.41 24.64
C TRP A 87 36.55 -2.85 25.35
N GLN A 88 35.52 -3.17 24.57
CA GLN A 88 34.25 -3.66 25.10
C GLN A 88 34.22 -5.19 25.15
N PRO A 89 33.62 -5.80 26.17
CA PRO A 89 33.36 -7.24 26.19
C PRO A 89 32.51 -7.67 24.99
N TYR A 90 32.75 -8.86 24.47
CA TYR A 90 31.85 -9.48 23.50
C TYR A 90 30.52 -9.82 24.18
N ASN A 91 29.42 -9.31 23.63
CA ASN A 91 28.07 -9.53 24.16
C ASN A 91 27.12 -9.96 23.03
N GLU A 92 26.74 -11.23 23.02
CA GLU A 92 25.84 -11.80 22.02
C GLU A 92 24.42 -11.20 22.10
N ALA A 93 23.94 -10.85 23.29
CA ALA A 93 22.62 -10.24 23.46
C ALA A 93 22.56 -8.83 22.84
N GLU A 94 23.65 -8.06 22.92
CA GLU A 94 23.78 -6.78 22.24
C GLU A 94 23.84 -6.96 20.72
N LEU A 95 24.60 -7.95 20.22
CA LEU A 95 24.63 -8.26 18.78
C LEU A 95 23.26 -8.63 18.22
N LEU A 96 22.47 -9.41 18.97
CA LEU A 96 21.10 -9.73 18.59
C LEU A 96 20.20 -8.47 18.60
N ALA A 97 20.43 -7.54 19.51
CA ALA A 97 19.72 -6.25 19.52
C ALA A 97 20.10 -5.39 18.30
N ASP A 98 21.38 -5.36 17.93
CA ASP A 98 21.89 -4.70 16.72
C ASP A 98 21.25 -5.29 15.46
N TYR A 99 21.25 -6.63 15.35
CA TYR A 99 20.56 -7.36 14.28
C TYR A 99 19.11 -6.91 14.15
N ARG A 100 18.35 -6.90 15.26
CA ARG A 100 16.93 -6.52 15.25
C ARG A 100 16.72 -5.09 14.80
N ARG A 101 17.57 -4.14 15.22
CA ARG A 101 17.48 -2.74 14.78
C ARG A 101 17.79 -2.59 13.30
N LEU A 102 18.84 -3.24 12.81
CA LEU A 102 19.20 -3.26 11.39
C LEU A 102 18.09 -3.87 10.54
N TRP A 103 17.53 -5.01 10.96
CA TRP A 103 16.41 -5.65 10.28
C TRP A 103 15.16 -4.74 10.24
N ALA A 104 14.88 -4.05 11.34
CA ALA A 104 13.74 -3.13 11.43
C ALA A 104 13.84 -1.89 10.52
N THR A 105 15.01 -1.60 9.94
CA THR A 105 15.17 -0.51 8.95
C THR A 105 14.45 -0.79 7.64
N ASN A 106 14.17 -2.07 7.34
CA ASN A 106 13.64 -2.54 6.07
C ASN A 106 14.53 -2.22 4.85
N PHE A 107 15.83 -1.97 5.03
CA PHE A 107 16.78 -1.79 3.92
C PHE A 107 17.26 -3.12 3.34
N LEU A 108 17.11 -4.20 4.11
CA LEU A 108 17.80 -5.47 3.89
C LEU A 108 16.81 -6.56 3.49
N ASP A 109 17.20 -7.31 2.46
CA ASP A 109 16.53 -8.53 2.04
C ASP A 109 17.06 -9.72 2.85
N ASN A 110 18.36 -9.71 3.14
CA ASN A 110 19.02 -10.67 4.01
C ASN A 110 20.04 -9.98 4.92
N LEU A 111 20.18 -10.53 6.12
CA LEU A 111 21.14 -10.09 7.13
C LEU A 111 21.60 -11.33 7.88
N TRP A 112 22.92 -11.53 7.99
CA TRP A 112 23.48 -12.52 8.88
C TRP A 112 24.77 -12.03 9.51
N ILE A 113 25.18 -12.67 10.60
CA ILE A 113 26.35 -12.29 11.38
C ILE A 113 27.30 -13.49 11.42
N GLU A 114 28.53 -13.30 10.99
CA GLU A 114 29.63 -14.23 11.18
C GLU A 114 30.48 -13.72 12.36
N VAL A 115 30.92 -14.63 13.23
CA VAL A 115 31.80 -14.30 14.36
C VAL A 115 33.05 -15.16 14.26
N VAL A 116 34.21 -14.51 14.13
CA VAL A 116 35.50 -15.17 13.95
C VAL A 116 36.37 -14.96 15.19
N ASP A 117 37.01 -16.02 15.67
CA ASP A 117 37.97 -15.93 16.76
C ASP A 117 39.23 -15.22 16.31
N MET A 118 39.57 -14.14 17.02
CA MET A 118 40.71 -13.30 16.69
C MET A 118 41.43 -12.87 17.97
N PRO A 119 42.29 -13.74 18.54
CA PRO A 119 42.99 -13.47 19.81
C PRO A 119 43.97 -12.30 19.73
N PHE A 120 44.02 -11.48 20.79
CA PHE A 120 45.01 -10.40 20.93
C PHE A 120 46.43 -10.95 21.04
N GLU A 121 47.43 -10.11 20.75
CA GLU A 121 48.85 -10.48 20.81
C GLU A 121 49.28 -10.97 22.21
N ASN A 122 48.61 -10.48 23.26
CA ASN A 122 48.85 -10.88 24.64
C ASN A 122 48.04 -12.12 25.09
N GLY A 123 47.40 -12.84 24.16
CA GLY A 123 46.66 -14.08 24.42
C GLY A 123 45.23 -13.92 24.91
N VAL A 124 44.72 -12.69 25.09
CA VAL A 124 43.30 -12.47 25.40
C VAL A 124 42.45 -12.89 24.21
N MET A 125 41.39 -13.68 24.44
CA MET A 125 40.46 -14.06 23.38
C MET A 125 39.65 -12.86 22.90
N GLY A 126 39.77 -12.56 21.61
CA GLY A 126 38.97 -11.56 20.90
C GLY A 126 38.01 -12.21 19.92
N LYS A 127 36.87 -11.57 19.66
CA LYS A 127 35.92 -11.93 18.60
C LYS A 127 35.87 -10.80 17.56
N HIS A 128 35.98 -11.14 16.30
CA HIS A 128 35.75 -10.23 15.17
C HIS A 128 34.38 -10.53 14.58
N VAL A 129 33.52 -9.52 14.51
CA VAL A 129 32.13 -9.67 14.09
C VAL A 129 31.96 -9.12 12.69
N ILE A 130 31.42 -9.91 11.78
CA ILE A 130 31.19 -9.54 10.39
C ILE A 130 29.69 -9.53 10.17
N PHE A 131 29.13 -8.35 9.94
CA PHE A 131 27.75 -8.22 9.48
C PHE A 131 27.71 -8.34 7.97
N HIS A 132 26.91 -9.26 7.48
CA HIS A 132 26.69 -9.46 6.07
C HIS A 132 25.32 -8.91 5.67
N PHE A 133 25.32 -8.09 4.62
CA PHE A 133 24.15 -7.34 4.18
C PHE A 133 23.82 -7.67 2.73
N GLU A 134 22.58 -8.08 2.48
CA GLU A 134 22.00 -8.01 1.14
C GLU A 134 20.91 -6.95 1.16
N GLU A 135 21.22 -5.78 0.61
CA GLU A 135 20.23 -4.71 0.47
C GLU A 135 19.11 -5.11 -0.49
N ARG A 136 17.90 -4.67 -0.18
CA ARG A 136 16.72 -4.79 -1.04
C ARG A 136 16.91 -4.01 -2.33
N GLN A 137 16.23 -4.47 -3.38
CA GLN A 137 16.10 -3.72 -4.61
C GLN A 137 15.29 -2.43 -4.40
N ARG A 138 15.64 -1.36 -5.13
CA ARG A 138 14.89 -0.09 -5.11
C ARG A 138 14.07 0.08 -6.38
N VAL A 139 12.80 0.40 -6.21
CA VAL A 139 11.87 0.66 -7.33
C VAL A 139 12.21 2.00 -7.94
N LYS A 140 12.57 2.03 -9.22
CA LYS A 140 12.81 3.28 -9.95
C LYS A 140 11.62 3.69 -10.80
N ILE A 141 10.97 2.71 -11.42
CA ILE A 141 9.83 2.90 -12.33
C ILE A 141 8.75 1.90 -11.92
N VAL A 142 7.49 2.36 -11.98
CA VAL A 142 6.30 1.53 -11.79
C VAL A 142 5.41 1.70 -13.00
N ASP A 143 5.06 0.59 -13.65
CA ASP A 143 4.10 0.57 -14.76
C ASP A 143 2.95 -0.41 -14.50
N TYR A 144 1.81 -0.12 -15.15
CA TYR A 144 0.60 -0.95 -15.11
C TYR A 144 0.17 -1.27 -16.54
N GLU A 145 0.24 -2.55 -16.93
CA GLU A 145 0.06 -2.96 -18.32
C GLU A 145 -0.85 -4.18 -18.46
N PRO A 146 -1.87 -4.16 -19.35
CA PRO A 146 -2.39 -3.01 -20.07
C PRO A 146 -3.32 -2.18 -19.16
N HIS A 147 -3.35 -0.87 -19.36
CA HIS A 147 -4.19 0.07 -18.61
C HIS A 147 -5.44 0.51 -19.41
N LYS A 148 -5.93 -0.30 -20.36
CA LYS A 148 -7.04 0.08 -21.26
C LYS A 148 -8.42 0.07 -20.59
N ILE A 149 -8.62 -0.79 -19.58
CA ILE A 149 -9.92 -0.95 -18.89
C ILE A 149 -9.97 -0.04 -17.66
N VAL A 150 -8.84 0.05 -16.96
CA VAL A 150 -8.63 0.95 -15.82
C VAL A 150 -7.36 1.73 -16.12
N ASP A 151 -7.50 3.05 -16.25
CA ASP A 151 -6.37 3.95 -16.50
C ASP A 151 -5.40 3.97 -15.31
N SER A 152 -4.11 4.14 -15.57
CA SER A 152 -3.07 4.23 -14.53
C SER A 152 -3.36 5.32 -13.50
N ALA A 153 -3.88 6.48 -13.95
CA ALA A 153 -4.29 7.56 -13.05
C ALA A 153 -5.37 7.13 -12.04
N LYS A 154 -6.29 6.24 -12.45
CA LYS A 154 -7.33 5.71 -11.56
C LYS A 154 -6.76 4.74 -10.54
N ILE A 155 -5.79 3.93 -10.94
CA ILE A 155 -5.04 3.03 -10.05
C ILE A 155 -4.34 3.86 -8.98
N GLU A 156 -3.57 4.87 -9.38
CA GLU A 156 -2.85 5.76 -8.44
C GLU A 156 -3.79 6.51 -7.48
N GLU A 157 -4.95 6.97 -7.98
CA GLU A 157 -5.98 7.58 -7.13
C GLU A 157 -6.46 6.62 -6.04
N GLU A 158 -6.71 5.36 -6.39
CA GLU A 158 -7.18 4.33 -5.46
C GLU A 158 -6.11 3.93 -4.45
N LEU A 159 -4.86 3.77 -4.89
CA LEU A 159 -3.73 3.51 -4.00
C LEU A 159 -3.59 4.62 -2.96
N ARG A 160 -3.73 5.89 -3.37
CA ARG A 160 -3.71 7.03 -2.45
C ARG A 160 -4.88 7.01 -1.47
N LYS A 161 -6.11 6.69 -1.91
CA LYS A 161 -7.28 6.57 -1.02
C LYS A 161 -7.08 5.50 0.05
N ARG A 162 -6.49 4.37 -0.32
CA ARG A 162 -6.18 3.26 0.58
C ARG A 162 -4.89 3.46 1.39
N GLN A 163 -4.22 4.62 1.24
CA GLN A 163 -2.96 4.95 1.89
C GLN A 163 -1.84 3.92 1.59
N ILE A 164 -1.87 3.33 0.39
CA ILE A 164 -0.86 2.40 -0.08
C ILE A 164 0.28 3.23 -0.70
N ASN A 165 1.38 3.35 0.05
CA ASN A 165 2.53 4.15 -0.34
C ASN A 165 3.54 3.33 -1.14
N LEU A 166 3.33 3.21 -2.45
CA LEU A 166 4.37 2.72 -3.37
C LEU A 166 5.23 3.91 -3.80
N ARG A 167 6.39 4.11 -3.17
CA ARG A 167 7.25 5.26 -3.43
C ARG A 167 8.33 4.91 -4.45
N LEU A 168 8.49 5.75 -5.46
CA LEU A 168 9.68 5.71 -6.32
C LEU A 168 10.92 5.97 -5.47
N ASP A 169 12.04 5.39 -5.89
CA ASP A 169 13.34 5.45 -5.22
C ASP A 169 13.36 4.83 -3.81
N SER A 170 12.34 4.03 -3.44
CA SER A 170 12.27 3.29 -2.18
C SER A 170 12.49 1.79 -2.36
N PHE A 171 12.81 1.09 -1.26
CA PHE A 171 13.01 -0.35 -1.27
C PHE A 171 11.72 -1.11 -1.56
N ILE A 172 11.83 -2.21 -2.31
CA ILE A 172 10.72 -3.11 -2.54
C ILE A 172 10.26 -3.73 -1.22
N ASP A 173 8.98 -3.50 -0.92
CA ASP A 173 8.26 -4.18 0.14
C ASP A 173 7.23 -5.15 -0.47
N PRO A 174 7.42 -6.48 -0.31
CA PRO A 174 6.48 -7.49 -0.81
C PRO A 174 5.05 -7.32 -0.29
N LEU A 175 4.87 -6.77 0.92
CA LEU A 175 3.55 -6.48 1.48
C LEU A 175 2.88 -5.34 0.72
N VAL A 176 3.63 -4.30 0.37
CA VAL A 176 3.13 -3.19 -0.45
C VAL A 176 2.73 -3.70 -1.84
N ILE A 177 3.58 -4.51 -2.49
CA ILE A 177 3.25 -5.12 -3.79
C ILE A 177 1.93 -5.89 -3.71
N LYS A 178 1.75 -6.75 -2.69
CA LYS A 178 0.49 -7.49 -2.51
C LYS A 178 -0.72 -6.58 -2.33
N LYS A 179 -0.59 -5.49 -1.57
CA LYS A 179 -1.66 -4.50 -1.38
C LYS A 179 -2.01 -3.80 -2.70
N VAL A 180 -1.01 -3.41 -3.49
CA VAL A 180 -1.20 -2.81 -4.83
C VAL A 180 -1.90 -3.81 -5.76
N THR A 181 -1.43 -5.06 -5.83
CA THR A 181 -2.06 -6.14 -6.60
C THR A 181 -3.55 -6.31 -6.22
N SER A 182 -3.87 -6.29 -4.92
CA SER A 182 -5.27 -6.38 -4.47
C SER A 182 -6.09 -5.17 -4.89
N ALA A 183 -5.57 -3.95 -4.73
CA ALA A 183 -6.29 -2.74 -5.10
C ALA A 183 -6.58 -2.70 -6.62
N ILE A 184 -5.63 -3.11 -7.45
CA ILE A 184 -5.84 -3.22 -8.90
C ILE A 184 -6.90 -4.28 -9.20
N ARG A 185 -6.85 -5.45 -8.54
CA ARG A 185 -7.86 -6.50 -8.71
C ARG A 185 -9.27 -5.98 -8.42
N ASP A 186 -9.45 -5.27 -7.31
CA ASP A 186 -10.74 -4.73 -6.90
C ASP A 186 -11.26 -3.70 -7.93
N LEU A 187 -10.40 -2.82 -8.45
CA LEU A 187 -10.76 -1.88 -9.51
C LEU A 187 -11.23 -2.59 -10.79
N TYR A 188 -10.60 -3.71 -11.13
CA TYR A 188 -11.02 -4.53 -12.26
C TYR A 188 -12.35 -5.25 -11.98
N ALA A 189 -12.54 -5.77 -10.76
CA ALA A 189 -13.80 -6.38 -10.32
C ALA A 189 -14.97 -5.38 -10.38
N GLU A 190 -14.76 -4.11 -10.00
CA GLU A 190 -15.76 -3.03 -10.17
C GLU A 190 -16.17 -2.80 -11.63
N LYS A 191 -15.29 -3.12 -12.59
CA LYS A 191 -15.60 -3.07 -14.04
C LYS A 191 -16.20 -4.36 -14.58
N GLY A 192 -16.42 -5.35 -13.71
CA GLY A 192 -16.95 -6.67 -14.03
C GLY A 192 -15.89 -7.71 -14.40
N TYR A 193 -14.61 -7.44 -14.15
CA TYR A 193 -13.52 -8.37 -14.41
C TYR A 193 -13.10 -9.07 -13.11
N GLU A 194 -14.03 -9.86 -12.56
CA GLU A 194 -13.88 -10.60 -11.29
C GLU A 194 -12.64 -11.51 -11.27
N TYR A 195 -12.32 -12.09 -12.42
CA TYR A 195 -11.24 -13.06 -12.58
C TYR A 195 -9.93 -12.42 -13.04
N ALA A 196 -9.74 -11.13 -12.79
CA ALA A 196 -8.52 -10.42 -13.19
C ALA A 196 -7.30 -10.96 -12.42
N GLU A 197 -6.26 -11.31 -13.17
CA GLU A 197 -4.97 -11.76 -12.65
C GLU A 197 -3.95 -10.63 -12.79
N ILE A 198 -3.25 -10.30 -11.71
CA ILE A 198 -2.22 -9.26 -11.70
C ILE A 198 -0.91 -9.91 -11.28
N LYS A 199 0.07 -9.94 -12.19
CA LYS A 199 1.41 -10.50 -11.99
C LYS A 199 2.43 -9.36 -11.89
N PRO A 200 3.01 -9.09 -10.70
CA PRO A 200 4.14 -8.18 -10.59
C PRO A 200 5.38 -8.83 -11.21
N GLU A 201 6.04 -8.10 -12.10
CA GLU A 201 7.31 -8.46 -12.71
C GLU A 201 8.36 -7.42 -12.32
N ILE A 202 9.53 -7.90 -11.88
CA ILE A 202 10.63 -7.06 -11.44
C ILE A 202 11.76 -7.27 -12.42
N ALA A 203 12.08 -6.24 -13.22
CA ALA A 203 13.19 -6.25 -14.15
C ALA A 203 14.33 -5.38 -13.63
N GLU A 204 15.55 -5.91 -13.64
CA GLU A 204 16.75 -5.14 -13.27
C GLU A 204 17.04 -4.05 -14.30
N MET A 205 17.40 -2.86 -13.83
CA MET A 205 17.74 -1.75 -14.70
C MET A 205 19.26 -1.68 -14.93
N PRO A 206 19.71 -1.40 -16.16
CA PRO A 206 21.14 -1.33 -16.49
C PRO A 206 21.89 -0.15 -15.83
N ASN A 207 21.17 0.82 -15.26
CA ASN A 207 21.71 2.14 -14.88
C ASN A 207 22.01 2.32 -13.38
N GLY A 208 22.13 1.24 -12.60
CA GLY A 208 22.58 1.32 -11.21
C GLY A 208 22.42 0.02 -10.43
N PRO A 209 23.22 -0.20 -9.37
CA PRO A 209 23.17 -1.44 -8.60
C PRO A 209 21.77 -1.61 -7.98
N LYS A 210 21.11 -2.75 -8.21
CA LYS A 210 19.82 -3.14 -7.64
C LYS A 210 18.65 -2.14 -7.83
N LEU A 211 18.72 -1.29 -8.86
CA LEU A 211 17.56 -0.53 -9.32
C LEU A 211 16.67 -1.43 -10.19
N VAL A 212 15.36 -1.37 -9.98
CA VAL A 212 14.42 -2.21 -10.71
C VAL A 212 13.24 -1.42 -11.27
N HIS A 213 12.75 -1.92 -12.40
CA HIS A 213 11.50 -1.54 -13.02
C HIS A 213 10.44 -2.57 -12.58
N LEU A 214 9.43 -2.10 -11.84
CA LEU A 214 8.31 -2.91 -11.39
C LEU A 214 7.13 -2.75 -12.35
N THR A 215 6.77 -3.81 -13.06
CA THR A 215 5.62 -3.81 -13.97
C THR A 215 4.53 -4.70 -13.40
N PHE A 216 3.33 -4.16 -13.21
CA PHE A 216 2.14 -4.94 -12.90
C PHE A 216 1.47 -5.39 -14.20
N ASN A 217 1.73 -6.63 -14.60
CA ASN A 217 1.11 -7.27 -15.74
C ASN A 217 -0.31 -7.72 -15.40
N ILE A 218 -1.30 -7.07 -16.00
CA ILE A 218 -2.72 -7.25 -15.74
C ILE A 218 -3.33 -8.11 -16.86
N THR A 219 -3.91 -9.23 -16.50
CA THR A 219 -4.73 -10.06 -17.37
C THR A 219 -6.18 -9.93 -16.91
N PRO A 220 -7.03 -9.14 -17.59
CA PRO A 220 -8.38 -8.84 -17.11
C PRO A 220 -9.29 -10.06 -16.97
N GLY A 221 -9.05 -11.12 -17.76
CA GLY A 221 -9.95 -12.27 -17.84
C GLY A 221 -11.29 -11.94 -18.51
N PRO A 222 -12.28 -12.85 -18.45
CA PRO A 222 -13.60 -12.64 -19.03
C PRO A 222 -14.41 -11.66 -18.17
N LYS A 223 -15.18 -10.78 -18.84
CA LYS A 223 -16.16 -9.92 -18.18
C LYS A 223 -17.34 -10.75 -17.68
N VAL A 224 -17.68 -10.60 -16.40
CA VAL A 224 -18.75 -11.32 -15.73
C VAL A 224 -20.10 -10.65 -15.99
N GLN A 225 -21.01 -11.41 -16.59
CA GLN A 225 -22.39 -11.00 -16.82
C GLN A 225 -23.37 -11.91 -16.07
N ILE A 226 -24.33 -11.30 -15.37
CA ILE A 226 -25.38 -11.98 -14.63
C ILE A 226 -26.46 -12.42 -15.62
N GLY A 227 -26.52 -13.72 -15.88
CA GLY A 227 -27.56 -14.33 -16.70
C GLY A 227 -28.86 -14.55 -15.93
N LYS A 228 -28.76 -14.90 -14.65
CA LYS A 228 -29.90 -15.10 -13.75
C LYS A 228 -29.53 -14.74 -12.32
N VAL A 229 -30.52 -14.34 -11.53
CA VAL A 229 -30.42 -14.20 -10.08
C VAL A 229 -31.39 -15.20 -9.46
N ASP A 230 -30.87 -16.08 -8.62
CA ASP A 230 -31.61 -17.12 -7.90
C ASP A 230 -31.56 -16.80 -6.41
N PHE A 231 -32.70 -16.59 -5.77
CA PHE A 231 -32.75 -16.46 -4.32
C PHE A 231 -32.96 -17.85 -3.70
N VAL A 232 -32.29 -18.14 -2.60
CA VAL A 232 -32.34 -19.44 -1.93
C VAL A 232 -32.82 -19.25 -0.51
N GLY A 233 -33.97 -19.84 -0.18
CA GLY A 233 -34.60 -19.73 1.13
C GLY A 233 -35.81 -18.79 1.18
N ASN A 234 -36.03 -18.01 0.11
CA ASN A 234 -37.25 -17.23 -0.05
C ASN A 234 -38.47 -18.13 -0.31
N ARG A 235 -39.56 -17.88 0.43
CA ARG A 235 -40.85 -18.56 0.30
C ARG A 235 -41.99 -17.55 0.19
N ALA A 236 -41.86 -16.41 0.85
CA ALA A 236 -42.85 -15.34 0.84
C ALA A 236 -42.88 -14.55 -0.48
N PHE A 237 -41.72 -14.37 -1.13
CA PHE A 237 -41.59 -13.58 -2.35
C PHE A 237 -40.81 -14.33 -3.43
N SER A 238 -41.19 -14.09 -4.69
CA SER A 238 -40.51 -14.70 -5.84
C SER A 238 -39.16 -14.06 -6.13
N ASP A 239 -38.25 -14.81 -6.77
CA ASP A 239 -36.94 -14.32 -7.20
C ASP A 239 -37.05 -13.07 -8.08
N SER A 240 -38.07 -13.00 -8.94
CA SER A 240 -38.31 -11.83 -9.79
C SER A 240 -38.71 -10.60 -8.98
N THR A 241 -39.48 -10.78 -7.90
CA THR A 241 -39.88 -9.68 -7.02
C THR A 241 -38.68 -9.11 -6.29
N LEU A 242 -37.82 -9.98 -5.75
CA LEU A 242 -36.62 -9.61 -5.01
C LEU A 242 -35.55 -9.03 -5.95
N GLY A 243 -35.32 -9.65 -7.11
CA GLY A 243 -34.38 -9.15 -8.13
C GLY A 243 -34.78 -7.78 -8.70
N GLY A 244 -36.07 -7.45 -8.69
CA GLY A 244 -36.57 -6.11 -9.01
C GLY A 244 -36.13 -5.02 -8.02
N GLN A 245 -35.83 -5.39 -6.76
CA GLN A 245 -35.41 -4.45 -5.72
C GLN A 245 -33.92 -4.12 -5.79
N MET A 246 -33.08 -5.06 -6.25
CA MET A 246 -31.66 -4.81 -6.54
C MET A 246 -31.55 -3.70 -7.58
N LYS A 247 -30.42 -3.01 -7.73
CA LYS A 247 -30.20 -1.91 -8.69
C LYS A 247 -29.05 -2.21 -9.64
N ASP A 248 -27.91 -2.64 -9.11
CA ASP A 248 -26.66 -2.77 -9.86
C ASP A 248 -26.44 -4.21 -10.37
N ASN A 249 -26.74 -5.22 -9.53
CA ASN A 249 -26.50 -6.64 -9.81
C ASN A 249 -27.78 -7.37 -10.27
N ARG A 250 -28.37 -6.93 -11.38
CA ARG A 250 -29.59 -7.53 -11.95
C ARG A 250 -29.26 -8.48 -13.10
N ALA A 251 -30.13 -9.47 -13.34
CA ALA A 251 -30.07 -10.28 -14.56
C ALA A 251 -30.20 -9.41 -15.81
N GLN A 252 -29.50 -9.78 -16.88
CA GLN A 252 -29.64 -9.10 -18.17
C GLN A 252 -31.09 -9.15 -18.67
N ASN A 253 -31.56 -8.01 -19.13
CA ASN A 253 -32.80 -7.88 -19.88
C ASN A 253 -32.51 -7.59 -21.37
N TRP A 254 -33.53 -7.70 -22.22
CA TRP A 254 -33.41 -7.47 -23.67
C TRP A 254 -32.94 -6.04 -24.03
N LEU A 255 -32.98 -5.08 -23.09
CA LEU A 255 -32.49 -3.70 -23.23
C LEU A 255 -31.06 -3.49 -22.67
N SER A 256 -30.43 -4.54 -22.15
CA SER A 256 -29.09 -4.48 -21.53
C SER A 256 -27.94 -4.29 -22.53
N PHE A 257 -28.24 -4.12 -23.82
CA PHE A 257 -27.24 -3.74 -24.83
C PHE A 257 -26.92 -2.22 -24.80
N ILE A 258 -27.80 -1.39 -24.22
CA ILE A 258 -27.63 0.08 -24.13
C ILE A 258 -27.04 0.50 -22.77
N SER A 259 -27.30 -0.28 -21.71
CA SER A 259 -26.81 0.00 -20.35
C SER A 259 -25.81 -1.08 -19.94
N ASN A 260 -24.81 -0.75 -19.12
CA ASN A 260 -23.93 -1.75 -18.47
C ASN A 260 -24.68 -2.72 -17.52
N ALA A 261 -26.02 -2.77 -17.60
CA ALA A 261 -26.88 -3.66 -16.84
C ALA A 261 -26.50 -5.12 -17.09
N GLY A 262 -26.51 -5.90 -16.01
CA GLY A 262 -26.05 -7.27 -16.03
C GLY A 262 -24.56 -7.47 -15.77
N THR A 263 -23.75 -6.42 -15.65
CA THR A 263 -22.36 -6.60 -15.18
C THR A 263 -22.36 -6.82 -13.68
N TYR A 264 -21.76 -7.92 -13.22
CA TYR A 264 -21.59 -8.17 -11.79
C TYR A 264 -20.61 -7.16 -11.18
N GLN A 265 -20.98 -6.59 -10.04
CA GLN A 265 -20.21 -5.62 -9.27
C GLN A 265 -20.29 -6.01 -7.79
N GLU A 266 -19.33 -6.80 -7.32
CA GLU A 266 -19.27 -7.29 -5.93
C GLU A 266 -19.37 -6.14 -4.91
N ALA A 267 -18.60 -5.07 -5.13
CA ALA A 267 -18.58 -3.90 -4.25
C ALA A 267 -19.95 -3.23 -4.06
N LYS A 268 -20.87 -3.38 -5.02
CA LYS A 268 -22.23 -2.82 -4.95
C LYS A 268 -23.30 -3.80 -4.52
N PHE A 269 -22.93 -5.07 -4.30
CA PHE A 269 -23.87 -6.07 -3.85
C PHE A 269 -24.45 -5.73 -2.47
N GLY A 270 -23.65 -5.13 -1.58
CA GLY A 270 -24.12 -4.68 -0.26
C GLY A 270 -25.35 -3.78 -0.35
N ASP A 271 -25.29 -2.75 -1.19
CA ASP A 271 -26.42 -1.83 -1.42
C ASP A 271 -27.66 -2.55 -2.00
N ASP A 272 -27.44 -3.55 -2.87
CA ASP A 272 -28.52 -4.35 -3.44
C ASP A 272 -29.17 -5.27 -2.40
N ALA A 273 -28.35 -5.90 -1.55
CA ALA A 273 -28.81 -6.72 -0.44
C ALA A 273 -29.62 -5.89 0.56
N GLU A 274 -29.18 -4.68 0.89
CA GLU A 274 -29.93 -3.75 1.75
C GLU A 274 -31.29 -3.37 1.15
N ARG A 275 -31.38 -3.17 -0.17
CA ARG A 275 -32.65 -2.91 -0.84
C ARG A 275 -33.60 -4.10 -0.73
N VAL A 276 -33.09 -5.32 -0.87
CA VAL A 276 -33.88 -6.55 -0.68
C VAL A 276 -34.32 -6.69 0.79
N VAL A 277 -33.44 -6.46 1.77
CA VAL A 277 -33.79 -6.48 3.20
C VAL A 277 -34.85 -5.42 3.52
N ALA A 278 -34.69 -4.20 3.02
CA ALA A 278 -35.66 -3.12 3.22
C ALA A 278 -37.03 -3.50 2.65
N PHE A 279 -37.07 -4.16 1.49
CA PHE A 279 -38.31 -4.69 0.94
C PHE A 279 -38.96 -5.71 1.88
N TYR A 280 -38.21 -6.67 2.42
CA TYR A 280 -38.72 -7.62 3.40
C TYR A 280 -39.29 -6.94 4.67
N ARG A 281 -38.54 -6.00 5.24
CA ARG A 281 -38.95 -5.24 6.44
C ARG A 281 -40.16 -4.35 6.20
N ASP A 282 -40.35 -3.87 4.98
CA ASP A 282 -41.55 -3.15 4.57
C ASP A 282 -42.79 -4.06 4.46
N HIS A 283 -42.62 -5.38 4.48
CA HIS A 283 -43.69 -6.38 4.42
C HIS A 283 -43.75 -7.30 5.66
N GLY A 284 -43.23 -6.83 6.79
CA GLY A 284 -43.39 -7.47 8.09
C GLY A 284 -42.28 -8.41 8.53
N TYR A 285 -41.25 -8.62 7.70
CA TYR A 285 -40.14 -9.51 8.00
C TYR A 285 -38.99 -8.75 8.65
N ILE A 286 -39.13 -8.44 9.93
CA ILE A 286 -38.23 -7.54 10.69
C ILE A 286 -36.80 -8.09 10.73
N PHE A 287 -36.67 -9.40 10.90
CA PHE A 287 -35.38 -10.08 11.06
C PHE A 287 -34.83 -10.65 9.75
N ALA A 288 -35.38 -10.25 8.60
CA ALA A 288 -34.90 -10.73 7.31
C ALA A 288 -33.41 -10.41 7.10
N ARG A 289 -32.68 -11.37 6.54
CA ARG A 289 -31.25 -11.28 6.23
C ARG A 289 -30.99 -11.79 4.82
N VAL A 290 -30.08 -11.11 4.14
CA VAL A 290 -29.55 -11.51 2.84
C VAL A 290 -28.08 -11.83 3.03
N GLY A 291 -27.66 -13.04 2.66
CA GLY A 291 -26.27 -13.47 2.75
C GLY A 291 -25.46 -13.12 1.50
N GLN A 292 -24.16 -13.46 1.54
CA GLN A 292 -23.26 -13.22 0.41
C GLN A 292 -23.63 -14.08 -0.80
N PRO A 293 -23.51 -13.54 -2.02
CA PRO A 293 -23.89 -14.25 -3.22
C PRO A 293 -22.82 -15.27 -3.60
N GLN A 294 -23.23 -16.36 -4.22
CA GLN A 294 -22.34 -17.34 -4.83
C GLN A 294 -22.48 -17.26 -6.35
N LEU A 295 -21.36 -17.17 -7.05
CA LEU A 295 -21.33 -17.13 -8.51
C LEU A 295 -21.22 -18.55 -9.05
N GLU A 296 -22.19 -18.95 -9.85
CA GLU A 296 -22.13 -20.21 -10.61
C GLU A 296 -21.94 -19.92 -12.09
N VAL A 297 -20.87 -20.46 -12.67
CA VAL A 297 -20.61 -20.29 -14.10
C VAL A 297 -21.62 -21.10 -14.90
N VAL A 298 -22.42 -20.41 -15.72
CA VAL A 298 -23.42 -21.03 -16.59
C VAL A 298 -22.79 -21.38 -17.94
N ARG A 299 -22.11 -20.40 -18.56
CA ARG A 299 -21.44 -20.57 -19.85
C ARG A 299 -20.45 -19.43 -20.11
N ASP A 300 -19.47 -19.69 -20.95
CA ASP A 300 -18.62 -18.66 -21.53
C ASP A 300 -19.14 -18.31 -22.95
N SER A 301 -18.87 -17.09 -23.41
CA SER A 301 -19.08 -16.71 -24.81
C SER A 301 -18.12 -17.46 -25.73
N ALA A 302 -18.47 -17.58 -27.01
CA ALA A 302 -17.64 -18.29 -28.00
C ALA A 302 -16.22 -17.70 -28.14
N ASP A 303 -16.09 -16.38 -27.97
CA ASP A 303 -14.82 -15.65 -27.97
C ASP A 303 -14.10 -15.64 -26.61
N LYS A 304 -14.69 -16.28 -25.58
CA LYS A 304 -14.22 -16.33 -24.19
C LYS A 304 -14.02 -14.97 -23.52
N LYS A 305 -14.57 -13.89 -24.07
CA LYS A 305 -14.47 -12.53 -23.48
C LYS A 305 -15.52 -12.27 -22.42
N THR A 306 -16.61 -13.02 -22.41
CA THR A 306 -17.73 -12.85 -21.49
C THR A 306 -18.04 -14.16 -20.80
N ARG A 307 -18.20 -14.11 -19.48
CA ARG A 307 -18.62 -15.24 -18.66
C ARG A 307 -19.99 -14.96 -18.08
N TYR A 308 -20.96 -15.79 -18.42
CA TYR A 308 -22.31 -15.70 -17.90
C TYR A 308 -22.41 -16.50 -16.60
N VAL A 309 -22.88 -15.86 -15.55
CA VAL A 309 -23.02 -16.46 -14.22
C VAL A 309 -24.46 -16.42 -13.75
N SER A 310 -24.85 -17.40 -12.94
CA SER A 310 -26.03 -17.31 -12.07
C SER A 310 -25.58 -16.81 -10.71
N LEU A 311 -26.30 -15.83 -10.16
CA LEU A 311 -26.04 -15.28 -8.84
C LEU A 311 -26.98 -15.95 -7.83
N LYS A 312 -26.45 -16.87 -7.03
CA LYS A 312 -27.22 -17.54 -5.96
C LYS A 312 -27.11 -16.75 -4.66
N ILE A 313 -28.23 -16.19 -4.21
CA ILE A 313 -28.30 -15.32 -3.05
C ILE A 313 -29.07 -16.02 -1.93
N PRO A 314 -28.42 -16.45 -0.84
CA PRO A 314 -29.13 -17.01 0.31
C PRO A 314 -29.92 -15.93 1.06
N VAL A 315 -31.16 -16.26 1.44
CA VAL A 315 -32.07 -15.39 2.18
C VAL A 315 -32.63 -16.16 3.37
N ASP A 316 -32.59 -15.52 4.53
CA ASP A 316 -33.36 -15.91 5.71
C ASP A 316 -34.47 -14.88 5.88
N GLU A 317 -35.72 -15.26 5.58
CA GLU A 317 -36.86 -14.35 5.64
C GLU A 317 -37.25 -14.03 7.10
N GLY A 318 -37.02 -14.98 8.02
CA GLY A 318 -37.60 -14.94 9.36
C GLY A 318 -39.13 -15.01 9.37
N GLU A 319 -39.73 -14.70 10.51
CA GLU A 319 -41.20 -14.69 10.67
C GLU A 319 -41.80 -13.34 10.23
N SER A 320 -43.07 -13.36 9.82
CA SER A 320 -43.84 -12.16 9.56
C SER A 320 -44.47 -11.62 10.85
N TYR A 321 -44.27 -10.34 11.12
CA TYR A 321 -44.78 -9.66 12.30
C TYR A 321 -45.88 -8.65 11.94
N LYS A 322 -46.88 -8.60 12.81
CA LYS A 322 -47.94 -7.59 12.79
C LYS A 322 -47.75 -6.63 13.95
N ILE A 323 -48.23 -5.41 13.78
CA ILE A 323 -48.23 -4.39 14.84
C ILE A 323 -49.18 -4.86 15.95
N GLY A 324 -48.65 -5.12 17.15
CA GLY A 324 -49.45 -5.45 18.31
C GLY A 324 -50.15 -4.23 18.90
N LYS A 325 -49.36 -3.31 19.44
CA LYS A 325 -49.83 -2.03 19.97
C LYS A 325 -48.83 -0.93 19.59
N LEU A 326 -49.34 0.23 19.19
CA LEU A 326 -48.53 1.41 18.94
C LEU A 326 -48.68 2.36 20.13
N GLU A 327 -47.57 2.62 20.82
CA GLU A 327 -47.52 3.52 21.96
C GLU A 327 -46.47 4.61 21.72
N PHE A 328 -46.78 5.83 22.18
CA PHE A 328 -45.89 6.97 22.05
C PHE A 328 -45.48 7.43 23.45
N GLY A 329 -44.19 7.30 23.76
CA GLY A 329 -43.62 7.73 25.05
C GLY A 329 -42.73 8.97 24.92
N GLY A 330 -42.66 9.77 25.99
CA GLY A 330 -41.73 10.90 26.08
C GLY A 330 -42.13 12.17 25.32
N ASN A 331 -43.39 12.26 24.89
CA ASN A 331 -43.86 13.40 24.10
C ASN A 331 -44.02 14.67 24.97
N LYS A 332 -43.39 15.79 24.57
CA LYS A 332 -43.51 17.09 25.26
C LYS A 332 -44.46 18.11 24.60
N VAL A 333 -44.51 18.10 23.27
CA VAL A 333 -45.21 19.13 22.47
C VAL A 333 -46.47 18.58 21.82
N LEU A 334 -46.37 17.39 21.21
CA LEU A 334 -47.48 16.75 20.51
C LEU A 334 -48.02 15.60 21.35
N THR A 335 -49.33 15.41 21.35
CA THR A 335 -49.97 14.26 21.98
C THR A 335 -49.81 13.00 21.11
N ALA A 336 -49.92 11.82 21.72
CA ALA A 336 -49.92 10.55 21.00
C ALA A 336 -50.98 10.52 19.87
N ALA A 337 -52.17 11.06 20.14
CA ALA A 337 -53.27 11.15 19.18
C ALA A 337 -52.94 12.06 17.98
N GLN A 338 -52.12 13.10 18.18
CA GLN A 338 -51.65 13.96 17.09
C GLN A 338 -50.55 13.30 16.27
N LEU A 339 -49.73 12.43 16.87
CA LEU A 339 -48.65 11.72 16.17
C LEU A 339 -49.16 10.53 15.35
N GLN A 340 -50.15 9.81 15.87
CA GLN A 340 -50.65 8.54 15.31
C GLN A 340 -51.01 8.59 13.80
N PRO A 341 -51.71 9.63 13.28
CA PRO A 341 -52.07 9.68 11.86
C PRO A 341 -50.88 9.71 10.89
N PHE A 342 -49.70 10.20 11.32
CA PHE A 342 -48.53 10.32 10.46
C PHE A 342 -47.83 8.98 10.20
N PHE A 343 -47.98 8.01 11.10
CA PHE A 343 -47.38 6.69 10.96
C PHE A 343 -48.15 5.81 9.96
N LYS A 344 -49.44 6.11 9.69
CA LYS A 344 -50.32 5.33 8.78
C LYS A 344 -50.27 3.81 9.05
N LEU A 345 -50.19 3.47 10.34
CA LEU A 345 -50.11 2.11 10.89
C LEU A 345 -51.08 1.99 12.06
N SER A 346 -51.81 0.89 12.10
CA SER A 346 -52.75 0.53 13.16
C SER A 346 -52.40 -0.84 13.75
N ALA A 347 -52.90 -1.13 14.96
CA ALA A 347 -52.82 -2.46 15.53
C ALA A 347 -53.47 -3.49 14.58
N GLY A 348 -52.78 -4.61 14.36
CA GLY A 348 -53.18 -5.65 13.41
C GLY A 348 -52.62 -5.52 12.00
N ASP A 349 -52.10 -4.34 11.61
CA ASP A 349 -51.43 -4.16 10.32
C ASP A 349 -50.14 -4.96 10.25
N VAL A 350 -49.76 -5.42 9.05
CA VAL A 350 -48.41 -5.95 8.82
C VAL A 350 -47.40 -4.83 9.07
N TYR A 351 -46.34 -5.14 9.81
CA TYR A 351 -45.28 -4.17 10.08
C TYR A 351 -44.67 -3.66 8.76
N ALA A 352 -44.43 -2.36 8.66
CA ALA A 352 -43.79 -1.75 7.50
C ALA A 352 -42.79 -0.68 7.96
N GLU A 353 -41.50 -0.98 7.88
CA GLU A 353 -40.41 -0.13 8.36
C GLU A 353 -40.46 1.28 7.73
N LYS A 354 -40.71 1.39 6.44
CA LYS A 354 -40.83 2.67 5.72
C LYS A 354 -41.96 3.55 6.24
N LYS A 355 -43.07 2.96 6.68
CA LYS A 355 -44.16 3.73 7.30
C LYS A 355 -43.74 4.25 8.68
N VAL A 356 -43.08 3.40 9.49
CA VAL A 356 -42.52 3.79 10.79
C VAL A 356 -41.51 4.92 10.64
N ARG A 357 -40.55 4.78 9.72
CA ARG A 357 -39.53 5.79 9.44
C ARG A 357 -40.14 7.12 8.99
N LYS A 358 -41.10 7.09 8.05
CA LYS A 358 -41.79 8.32 7.60
C LYS A 358 -42.58 9.00 8.71
N GLY A 359 -43.27 8.21 9.55
CA GLY A 359 -43.97 8.73 10.72
C GLY A 359 -43.00 9.41 11.69
N TYR A 360 -41.84 8.80 11.94
CA TYR A 360 -40.79 9.35 12.78
C TYR A 360 -40.16 10.62 12.20
N GLU A 361 -39.82 10.63 10.91
CA GLU A 361 -39.31 11.81 10.21
C GLU A 361 -40.31 12.98 10.30
N LYS A 362 -41.61 12.70 10.11
CA LYS A 362 -42.65 13.74 10.22
C LYS A 362 -42.81 14.24 11.64
N ALA A 363 -42.76 13.35 12.64
CA ALA A 363 -42.75 13.75 14.03
C ALA A 363 -41.56 14.67 14.35
N LYS A 364 -40.36 14.32 13.89
CA LYS A 364 -39.16 15.13 14.05
C LYS A 364 -39.30 16.52 13.42
N GLU A 365 -39.84 16.60 12.21
CA GLU A 365 -40.10 17.88 11.52
C GLU A 365 -41.04 18.78 12.33
N LEU A 366 -42.13 18.22 12.88
CA LEU A 366 -43.09 18.98 13.67
C LEU A 366 -42.49 19.47 15.00
N TYR A 367 -41.68 18.66 15.66
CA TYR A 367 -40.96 19.06 16.87
C TYR A 367 -39.92 20.14 16.57
N GLY A 368 -39.15 20.00 15.49
CA GLY A 368 -38.20 21.02 15.05
C GLY A 368 -38.88 22.35 14.69
N GLY A 369 -40.05 22.30 14.05
CA GLY A 369 -40.88 23.48 13.78
C GLY A 369 -41.43 24.16 15.05
N ALA A 370 -41.54 23.42 16.15
CA ALA A 370 -41.90 23.94 17.46
C ALA A 370 -40.68 24.38 18.32
N GLY A 371 -39.47 24.30 17.78
CA GLY A 371 -38.23 24.73 18.44
C GLY A 371 -37.55 23.68 19.32
N TYR A 372 -37.82 22.38 19.11
CA TYR A 372 -37.27 21.26 19.91
C TYR A 372 -36.29 20.38 19.15
#